data_AF-A0A2S6SDN4-F1
#
_entry.id   AF-A0A2S6SDN4-F1
#
_cell.length_a   1.000
_cell.length_b   1.000
_cell.length_c   1.000
_cell.angle_alpha   90.00
_cell.angle_beta   90.00
_cell.angle_gamma   90.00
#
_symmetry.space_group_name_H-M   'P 1'
#
loop_
_entity.id
_entity.type
_entity.pdbx_description
1 polymer ?
#
loop_
_entity_poly.entity_id
_entity_poly.type
_entity_poly.pdbx_seq_one_letter_code
_entity_poly.pdbx_strand_id
1 'polypeptide(L)'
;MNFFFGINNNEIKCKITVPKFQNHTKTSKTYKLFRFGPNKNENWDIGNLNCDQDEYFYYIENQNIDQNSFFLLATNPEIENFIDDSAKRLININNFTDTVPAFRSNMRIYNSVGGFSSYQSEYPFSMSTKNGSILSPMSPLLNRDADYNKVFITNIFHQPLKERFKIYFVDIVEKKILDEKEIYSNSVNEIDIENHLIDKSIYLFTKNYLGVPVFISSKNNHLSCEHTHPPHEYIISSDRFLTISKLKEQVNEFVS
;
A
#
# COMPACT_ATOMS: atom_id res chain seq x y z
N MET A 1 -9.29 -7.06 -10.44
CA MET A 1 -9.52 -5.75 -9.79
C MET A 1 -8.32 -5.29 -8.96
N ASN A 2 -8.05 -3.98 -8.96
CA ASN A 2 -7.11 -3.30 -8.09
C ASN A 2 -7.89 -2.39 -7.11
N PHE A 3 -7.40 -2.32 -5.88
CA PHE A 3 -7.75 -1.26 -4.95
C PHE A 3 -6.78 -0.09 -5.09
N PHE A 4 -7.18 1.07 -4.61
CA PHE A 4 -6.34 2.26 -4.50
C PHE A 4 -6.32 2.76 -3.07
N PHE A 5 -5.23 3.41 -2.68
CA PHE A 5 -5.04 3.92 -1.34
C PHE A 5 -4.29 5.26 -1.37
N GLY A 6 -4.42 6.02 -0.30
CA GLY A 6 -3.68 7.26 -0.10
C GLY A 6 -2.96 7.25 1.24
N ILE A 7 -2.12 8.26 1.45
CA ILE A 7 -1.46 8.51 2.73
C ILE A 7 -1.77 9.94 3.18
N ASN A 8 -2.04 10.15 4.45
CA ASN A 8 -2.38 11.48 4.96
C ASN A 8 -2.02 11.55 6.44
N ASN A 9 -1.22 12.54 6.80
CA ASN A 9 -0.89 12.87 8.18
C ASN A 9 -0.74 14.39 8.33
N ASN A 10 -0.11 14.88 9.40
CA ASN A 10 0.02 16.31 9.64
C ASN A 10 1.04 16.97 8.70
N GLU A 11 2.11 16.29 8.32
CA GLU A 11 3.21 16.82 7.50
C GLU A 11 2.99 16.61 5.98
N ILE A 12 2.32 15.53 5.62
CA ILE A 12 2.17 15.01 4.25
C ILE A 12 0.69 14.86 3.94
N LYS A 13 0.27 15.56 2.89
CA LYS A 13 -1.06 15.49 2.30
C LYS A 13 -1.00 14.74 0.97
N CYS A 14 -2.14 14.26 0.52
CA CYS A 14 -2.24 13.43 -0.68
C CYS A 14 -3.41 13.83 -1.57
N LYS A 15 -3.21 13.66 -2.88
CA LYS A 15 -4.26 13.65 -3.89
C LYS A 15 -4.09 12.40 -4.76
N ILE A 16 -5.17 11.63 -4.94
CA ILE A 16 -5.15 10.46 -5.82
C ILE A 16 -5.90 10.77 -7.10
N THR A 17 -5.32 10.42 -8.24
CA THR A 17 -5.95 10.53 -9.56
C THR A 17 -6.16 9.12 -10.13
N VAL A 18 -7.43 8.75 -10.34
CA VAL A 18 -7.81 7.41 -10.81
C VAL A 18 -8.35 7.51 -12.25
N PRO A 19 -7.76 6.80 -13.23
CA PRO A 19 -8.27 6.79 -14.61
C PRO A 19 -9.66 6.15 -14.74
N LYS A 20 -10.41 6.56 -15.76
CA LYS A 20 -11.71 5.97 -16.17
C LYS A 20 -11.62 5.14 -17.44
N PHE A 21 -10.41 4.94 -17.95
CA PHE A 21 -10.12 4.28 -19.22
C PHE A 21 -9.00 3.24 -19.02
N GLN A 22 -8.95 2.25 -19.91
CA GLN A 22 -7.83 1.31 -19.99
C GLN A 22 -6.91 1.71 -21.15
N ASN A 23 -5.70 1.13 -21.21
CA ASN A 23 -4.65 1.49 -22.19
C ASN A 23 -5.11 1.51 -23.67
N HIS A 24 -6.10 0.68 -24.02
CA HIS A 24 -6.55 0.50 -25.41
C HIS A 24 -8.06 0.65 -25.61
N THR A 25 -8.80 1.09 -24.59
CA THR A 25 -10.27 1.18 -24.65
C THR A 25 -10.76 2.60 -24.44
N LYS A 26 -11.95 2.89 -24.97
CA LYS A 26 -12.64 4.16 -24.72
C LYS A 26 -13.02 4.26 -23.25
N THR A 27 -13.03 5.48 -22.73
CA THR A 27 -13.44 5.81 -21.37
C THR A 27 -14.79 5.19 -21.03
N SER A 28 -14.89 4.49 -19.89
CA SER A 28 -16.16 3.94 -19.44
C SER A 28 -16.90 4.93 -18.56
N LYS A 29 -18.11 5.31 -18.99
CA LYS A 29 -19.01 6.19 -18.21
C LYS A 29 -19.81 5.44 -17.15
N THR A 30 -19.74 4.10 -17.11
CA THR A 30 -20.53 3.26 -16.21
C THR A 30 -19.81 2.93 -14.90
N TYR A 31 -18.47 2.85 -14.94
CA TYR A 31 -17.67 2.66 -13.73
C TYR A 31 -17.69 3.93 -12.89
N LYS A 32 -17.88 3.75 -11.58
CA LYS A 32 -17.85 4.78 -10.56
C LYS A 32 -16.76 4.45 -9.55
N LEU A 33 -16.35 5.47 -8.81
CA LEU A 33 -15.40 5.33 -7.73
C LEU A 33 -16.13 5.11 -6.41
N PHE A 34 -15.78 4.04 -5.70
CA PHE A 34 -16.30 3.71 -4.38
C PHE A 34 -15.19 3.85 -3.34
N ARG A 35 -15.57 4.30 -2.14
CA ARG A 35 -14.74 4.26 -0.93
C ARG A 35 -15.19 3.08 -0.09
N PHE A 36 -14.24 2.35 0.50
CA PHE A 36 -14.52 1.28 1.44
C PHE A 36 -13.51 1.23 2.58
N GLY A 37 -13.89 0.62 3.69
CA GLY A 37 -13.04 0.45 4.86
C GLY A 37 -13.72 -0.35 5.97
N PRO A 38 -12.97 -0.88 6.95
CA PRO A 38 -13.56 -1.51 8.12
C PRO A 38 -14.24 -0.46 9.01
N ASN A 39 -15.46 -0.76 9.48
CA ASN A 39 -16.13 0.05 10.50
C ASN A 39 -15.86 -0.48 11.92
N LYS A 40 -16.35 0.24 12.93
CA LYS A 40 -16.15 -0.11 14.36
C LYS A 40 -16.74 -1.46 14.76
N ASN A 41 -17.63 -2.03 13.96
CA ASN A 41 -18.31 -3.30 14.21
C ASN A 41 -17.70 -4.46 13.40
N GLU A 42 -16.48 -4.29 12.87
CA GLU A 42 -15.79 -5.28 12.04
C GLU A 42 -16.65 -5.74 10.85
N ASN A 43 -17.30 -4.77 10.20
CA ASN A 43 -17.94 -4.98 8.90
C ASN A 43 -17.31 -4.03 7.88
N TRP A 44 -17.39 -4.40 6.61
CA TRP A 44 -17.03 -3.50 5.51
C TRP A 44 -18.09 -2.42 5.37
N ASP A 45 -17.67 -1.17 5.48
CA ASP A 45 -18.46 0.00 5.09
C ASP A 45 -18.04 0.39 3.67
N ILE A 46 -19.01 0.55 2.76
CA ILE A 46 -18.79 0.89 1.36
C ILE A 46 -19.78 1.98 0.98
N GLY A 47 -19.29 3.02 0.32
CA GLY A 47 -20.10 4.10 -0.19
C GLY A 47 -19.58 4.61 -1.53
N ASN A 48 -20.49 5.17 -2.33
CA ASN A 48 -20.09 5.93 -3.50
C ASN A 48 -19.31 7.18 -3.03
N LEU A 49 -18.15 7.44 -3.65
CA LEU A 49 -17.38 8.63 -3.36
C LEU A 49 -17.76 9.74 -4.34
N ASN A 50 -18.50 10.74 -3.84
CA ASN A 50 -18.74 11.96 -4.59
C ASN A 50 -17.49 12.84 -4.56
N CYS A 51 -16.70 12.79 -5.64
CA CYS A 51 -15.47 13.54 -5.80
C CYS A 51 -15.45 14.27 -7.14
N ASP A 52 -14.56 15.26 -7.23
CA ASP A 52 -14.31 15.97 -8.47
C ASP A 52 -13.83 14.99 -9.54
N GLN A 53 -14.30 15.19 -10.77
CA GLN A 53 -14.01 14.28 -11.86
C GLN A 53 -14.20 14.98 -13.21
N ASP A 54 -13.47 14.53 -14.22
CA ASP A 54 -13.66 14.97 -15.61
C ASP A 54 -14.02 13.77 -16.49
N GLU A 55 -13.89 13.90 -17.81
CA GLU A 55 -14.16 12.80 -18.73
C GLU A 55 -13.26 11.58 -18.47
N TYR A 56 -12.02 11.78 -18.02
CA TYR A 56 -10.96 10.78 -18.01
C TYR A 56 -10.55 10.33 -16.60
N PHE A 57 -10.77 11.15 -15.57
CA PHE A 57 -10.22 10.92 -14.24
C PHE A 57 -11.20 11.21 -13.11
N TYR A 58 -11.05 10.47 -12.02
CA TYR A 58 -11.55 10.82 -10.69
C TYR A 58 -10.41 11.46 -9.87
N TYR A 59 -10.74 12.50 -9.10
CA TYR A 59 -9.80 13.23 -8.25
C TYR A 59 -10.19 13.10 -6.78
N ILE A 60 -9.45 12.26 -6.05
CA ILE A 60 -9.64 12.06 -4.60
C ILE A 60 -8.77 13.05 -3.85
N GLU A 61 -9.40 14.07 -3.29
CA GLU A 61 -8.74 15.08 -2.48
C GLU A 61 -8.46 14.59 -1.05
N ASN A 62 -7.47 15.21 -0.40
CA ASN A 62 -6.93 14.78 0.90
C ASN A 62 -7.98 14.56 1.99
N GLN A 63 -9.03 15.38 2.02
CA GLN A 63 -10.11 15.28 3.01
C GLN A 63 -10.89 13.97 2.95
N ASN A 64 -10.82 13.24 1.84
CA ASN A 64 -11.46 11.94 1.67
C ASN A 64 -10.53 10.77 2.02
N ILE A 65 -9.29 11.05 2.41
CA ILE A 65 -8.24 10.06 2.65
C ILE A 65 -7.95 10.00 4.15
N ASP A 66 -8.14 8.83 4.73
CA ASP A 66 -7.74 8.50 6.09
C ASP A 66 -7.12 7.10 6.15
N GLN A 67 -6.61 6.75 7.34
CA GLN A 67 -5.91 5.48 7.58
C GLN A 67 -6.73 4.21 7.28
N ASN A 68 -8.05 4.28 7.20
CA ASN A 68 -8.92 3.12 6.96
C ASN A 68 -9.71 3.25 5.65
N SER A 69 -9.32 4.18 4.77
CA SER A 69 -10.04 4.47 3.52
C SER A 69 -9.31 3.91 2.32
N PHE A 70 -9.98 3.01 1.61
CA PHE A 70 -9.52 2.42 0.36
C PHE A 70 -10.54 2.70 -0.74
N PHE A 71 -10.12 2.56 -1.99
CA PHE A 71 -10.96 2.91 -3.14
C PHE A 71 -10.94 1.81 -4.20
N LEU A 72 -12.03 1.70 -4.96
CA LEU A 72 -12.12 0.81 -6.12
C LEU A 72 -13.01 1.39 -7.22
N LEU A 73 -12.84 0.87 -8.43
CA LEU A 73 -13.75 1.11 -9.55
C LEU A 73 -14.72 -0.07 -9.68
N ALA A 74 -16.01 0.24 -9.73
CA ALA A 74 -17.06 -0.73 -10.00
C ALA A 74 -18.26 -0.06 -10.68
N THR A 75 -19.12 -0.84 -11.33
CA THR A 75 -20.47 -0.41 -11.69
C THR A 75 -21.43 -0.57 -10.51
N ASN A 76 -22.59 0.08 -10.55
CA ASN A 76 -23.62 -0.07 -9.51
C ASN A 76 -24.06 -1.55 -9.31
N PRO A 77 -24.29 -2.37 -10.35
CA PRO A 77 -24.62 -3.78 -10.15
C PRO A 77 -23.46 -4.63 -9.59
N GLU A 78 -22.21 -4.30 -9.96
CA GLU A 78 -21.04 -5.04 -9.47
C GLU A 78 -20.82 -4.81 -7.96
N ILE A 79 -20.98 -3.57 -7.47
CA ILE A 79 -20.70 -3.25 -6.06
C ILE A 79 -21.65 -3.95 -5.09
N GLU A 80 -22.88 -4.28 -5.53
CA GLU A 80 -23.85 -5.05 -4.74
C GLU A 80 -23.33 -6.43 -4.34
N ASN A 81 -22.36 -6.97 -5.10
CA ASN A 81 -21.75 -8.28 -4.85
C ASN A 81 -20.32 -8.18 -4.28
N PHE A 82 -19.89 -6.98 -3.86
CA PHE A 82 -18.51 -6.77 -3.39
C PHE A 82 -18.22 -7.45 -2.05
N ILE A 83 -19.24 -7.61 -1.20
CA ILE A 83 -19.15 -8.31 0.07
C ILE A 83 -19.88 -9.65 -0.05
N ASP A 84 -19.17 -10.72 0.33
CA ASP A 84 -19.79 -12.01 0.67
C ASP A 84 -20.40 -11.90 2.08
N ASP A 85 -21.70 -11.64 2.18
CA ASP A 85 -22.37 -11.48 3.49
C ASP A 85 -22.24 -12.72 4.39
N SER A 86 -22.16 -13.91 3.79
CA SER A 86 -22.05 -15.18 4.52
C SER A 86 -20.68 -15.36 5.18
N ALA A 87 -19.62 -14.98 4.46
CA ALA A 87 -18.24 -15.12 4.92
C ALA A 87 -17.61 -13.81 5.42
N LYS A 88 -18.38 -12.70 5.39
CA LYS A 88 -17.95 -11.33 5.70
C LYS A 88 -16.61 -11.00 5.07
N ARG A 89 -16.50 -11.13 3.74
CA ARG A 89 -15.23 -10.89 3.03
C ARG A 89 -15.42 -10.17 1.71
N LEU A 90 -14.37 -9.50 1.27
CA LEU A 90 -14.31 -8.90 -0.07
C LEU A 90 -14.28 -9.99 -1.15
N ILE A 91 -14.99 -9.76 -2.25
CA ILE A 91 -14.99 -10.58 -3.46
C ILE A 91 -14.39 -9.79 -4.63
N ASN A 92 -13.72 -10.46 -5.55
CA ASN A 92 -13.31 -9.86 -6.82
C ASN A 92 -14.52 -9.76 -7.76
N ILE A 93 -15.04 -8.55 -7.96
CA ILE A 93 -16.29 -8.30 -8.69
C ILE A 93 -16.12 -7.96 -10.17
N ASN A 94 -14.92 -7.58 -10.61
CA ASN A 94 -14.65 -7.23 -12.00
C ASN A 94 -13.16 -7.36 -12.38
N ASN A 95 -12.90 -7.23 -13.67
CA ASN A 95 -11.55 -7.26 -14.25
C ASN A 95 -11.19 -5.95 -14.97
N PHE A 96 -11.88 -4.84 -14.68
CA PHE A 96 -11.68 -3.59 -15.40
C PHE A 96 -10.25 -3.04 -15.29
N THR A 97 -9.61 -3.23 -14.14
CA THR A 97 -8.23 -2.79 -13.91
C THR A 97 -7.19 -3.86 -14.27
N ASP A 98 -7.61 -5.01 -14.82
CA ASP A 98 -6.72 -6.14 -15.10
C ASP A 98 -6.15 -5.99 -16.52
N THR A 99 -5.24 -5.02 -16.67
CA THR A 99 -4.69 -4.61 -17.97
C THR A 99 -3.21 -4.94 -18.10
N VAL A 100 -2.73 -5.02 -19.36
CA VAL A 100 -1.31 -5.02 -19.71
C VAL A 100 -1.05 -3.86 -20.67
N PRO A 101 -0.16 -2.90 -20.37
CA PRO A 101 0.49 -2.64 -19.07
C PRO A 101 -0.47 -2.52 -17.87
N ALA A 102 0.04 -2.67 -16.65
CA ALA A 102 -0.77 -2.63 -15.42
C ALA A 102 -1.57 -1.32 -15.30
N PHE A 103 -2.80 -1.41 -14.80
CA PHE A 103 -3.64 -0.25 -14.51
C PHE A 103 -3.15 0.43 -13.23
N ARG A 104 -2.84 1.73 -13.32
CA ARG A 104 -2.23 2.48 -12.21
C ARG A 104 -2.98 3.75 -11.90
N SER A 105 -3.11 4.04 -10.62
CA SER A 105 -3.54 5.37 -10.13
C SER A 105 -2.31 6.19 -9.79
N ASN A 106 -2.42 7.51 -9.85
CA ASN A 106 -1.36 8.40 -9.40
C ASN A 106 -1.69 8.92 -8.00
N MET A 107 -0.79 8.69 -7.04
CA MET A 107 -0.80 9.29 -5.72
C MET A 107 0.22 10.41 -5.68
N ARG A 108 -0.24 11.66 -5.70
CA ARG A 108 0.61 12.82 -5.48
C ARG A 108 0.64 13.14 -3.99
N ILE A 109 1.84 13.13 -3.41
CA ILE A 109 2.07 13.60 -2.04
C ILE A 109 2.60 15.02 -2.05
N TYR A 110 2.27 15.82 -1.05
CA TYR A 110 2.75 17.18 -0.93
C TYR A 110 2.76 17.66 0.52
N ASN A 111 3.63 18.62 0.83
CA ASN A 111 3.65 19.31 2.13
C ASN A 111 3.07 20.73 2.00
N SER A 112 2.91 21.41 3.14
CA SER A 112 2.30 22.74 3.22
C SER A 112 3.11 23.86 2.55
N VAL A 113 4.40 23.65 2.28
CA VAL A 113 5.29 24.66 1.69
C VAL A 113 5.58 24.41 0.20
N GLY A 114 4.92 23.43 -0.41
CA GLY A 114 4.93 23.20 -1.86
C GLY A 114 5.86 22.10 -2.36
N GLY A 115 6.60 21.41 -1.47
CA GLY A 115 7.32 20.20 -1.83
C GLY A 115 6.35 19.08 -2.19
N PHE A 116 6.64 18.32 -3.25
CA PHE A 116 5.77 17.24 -3.71
C PHE A 116 6.56 16.09 -4.33
N SER A 117 5.97 14.90 -4.33
CA SER A 117 6.42 13.73 -5.08
C SER A 117 5.21 12.92 -5.54
N SER A 118 5.42 11.83 -6.25
CA SER A 118 4.33 11.01 -6.78
C SER A 118 4.67 9.53 -6.81
N TYR A 119 3.64 8.71 -6.63
CA TYR A 119 3.73 7.25 -6.59
C TYR A 119 2.53 6.60 -7.31
N GLN A 120 2.66 5.32 -7.64
CA GLN A 120 1.61 4.51 -8.28
C GLN A 120 0.87 3.70 -7.21
N SER A 121 -0.31 4.16 -6.79
CA SER A 121 -1.01 3.66 -5.59
C SER A 121 -2.03 2.56 -5.88
N GLU A 122 -1.63 1.50 -6.56
CA GLU A 122 -2.45 0.30 -6.71
C GLU A 122 -2.15 -0.78 -5.66
N TYR A 123 -3.19 -1.51 -5.28
CA TYR A 123 -3.12 -2.68 -4.42
C TYR A 123 -3.93 -3.82 -5.08
N PRO A 124 -3.27 -4.82 -5.70
CA PRO A 124 -3.96 -5.91 -6.37
C PRO A 124 -4.86 -6.71 -5.41
N PHE A 125 -6.10 -7.01 -5.83
CA PHE A 125 -7.04 -7.80 -5.02
C PHE A 125 -6.42 -9.14 -4.57
N SER A 126 -5.60 -9.78 -5.41
CA SER A 126 -4.95 -11.05 -5.07
C SER A 126 -4.02 -10.97 -3.86
N MET A 127 -3.56 -9.78 -3.45
CA MET A 127 -2.77 -9.60 -2.23
C MET A 127 -3.65 -9.64 -0.97
N SER A 128 -4.93 -9.24 -1.05
CA SER A 128 -5.80 -9.20 0.13
C SER A 128 -6.25 -10.58 0.60
N THR A 129 -6.11 -11.60 -0.23
CA THR A 129 -6.49 -12.99 0.08
C THR A 129 -5.31 -13.86 0.48
N LYS A 130 -4.09 -13.31 0.52
CA LYS A 130 -2.86 -14.06 0.78
C LYS A 130 -2.21 -13.61 2.08
N ASN A 131 -1.80 -14.60 2.87
CA ASN A 131 -0.87 -14.40 3.96
C ASN A 131 0.56 -14.43 3.42
N GLY A 132 1.44 -13.66 4.02
CA GLY A 132 2.83 -13.59 3.60
C GLY A 132 3.64 -12.61 4.42
N SER A 133 4.86 -12.36 3.94
CA SER A 133 5.80 -11.43 4.56
C SER A 133 6.33 -10.43 3.54
N ILE A 134 6.50 -9.19 4.00
CA ILE A 134 7.24 -8.16 3.30
C ILE A 134 8.71 -8.28 3.72
N LEU A 135 9.64 -8.06 2.79
CA LEU A 135 11.06 -7.89 3.10
C LEU A 135 11.58 -6.76 2.21
N SER A 136 11.94 -5.63 2.82
CA SER A 136 12.32 -4.40 2.10
C SER A 136 13.64 -3.83 2.64
N PRO A 137 14.64 -3.53 1.80
CA PRO A 137 15.91 -2.97 2.25
C PRO A 137 15.76 -1.51 2.68
N MET A 138 16.35 -1.11 3.81
CA MET A 138 16.16 0.26 4.33
C MET A 138 17.02 1.31 3.63
N SER A 139 18.33 1.05 3.46
CA SER A 139 19.29 2.03 2.94
C SER A 139 19.00 2.60 1.54
N PRO A 140 18.51 1.85 0.53
CA PRO A 140 18.27 2.43 -0.79
C PRO A 140 16.94 3.19 -0.89
N LEU A 141 16.03 3.04 0.08
CA LEU A 141 14.68 3.62 0.03
C LEU A 141 14.51 4.86 0.89
N LEU A 142 15.46 5.09 1.80
CA LEU A 142 15.45 6.19 2.75
C LEU A 142 16.79 6.90 2.75
N ASN A 143 16.80 8.12 3.26
CA ASN A 143 17.98 8.96 3.30
C ASN A 143 18.36 9.29 4.74
N ARG A 144 19.53 8.81 5.19
CA ARG A 144 20.05 9.05 6.55
C ARG A 144 20.28 10.54 6.84
N ASP A 145 20.50 11.35 5.81
CA ASP A 145 20.70 12.80 5.95
C ASP A 145 19.39 13.59 5.90
N ALA A 146 18.24 12.94 5.67
CA ALA A 146 16.93 13.57 5.67
C ALA A 146 16.58 14.18 7.03
N ASP A 147 15.74 15.21 7.02
CA ASP A 147 15.21 15.82 8.25
C ASP A 147 14.24 14.86 8.95
N TYR A 148 13.49 14.07 8.17
CA TYR A 148 12.76 12.90 8.66
C TYR A 148 12.66 11.81 7.60
N ASN A 149 12.49 10.58 8.09
CA ASN A 149 12.20 9.39 7.29
C ASN A 149 10.95 8.72 7.86
N LYS A 150 10.01 8.35 6.98
CA LYS A 150 8.76 7.67 7.33
C LYS A 150 8.53 6.48 6.40
N VAL A 151 7.83 5.47 6.90
CA VAL A 151 7.29 4.38 6.09
C VAL A 151 5.79 4.28 6.33
N PHE A 152 5.04 4.25 5.24
CA PHE A 152 3.61 3.94 5.25
C PHE A 152 3.41 2.50 4.77
N ILE A 153 2.81 1.66 5.61
CA ILE A 153 2.47 0.28 5.27
C ILE A 153 0.97 0.18 5.05
N THR A 154 0.55 0.13 3.79
CA THR A 154 -0.85 -0.14 3.44
C THR A 154 -1.08 -1.64 3.47
N ASN A 155 -1.96 -2.10 4.37
CA ASN A 155 -2.48 -3.46 4.37
C ASN A 155 -3.98 -3.43 4.07
N ILE A 156 -4.41 -4.24 3.10
CA ILE A 156 -5.81 -4.56 2.85
C ILE A 156 -5.93 -6.07 2.88
N PHE A 157 -6.70 -6.59 3.83
CA PHE A 157 -7.02 -7.99 4.01
C PHE A 157 -8.51 -8.22 3.67
N HIS A 158 -8.87 -9.42 3.21
CA HIS A 158 -10.23 -9.65 2.69
C HIS A 158 -11.31 -9.67 3.77
N GLN A 159 -10.98 -10.00 5.02
CA GLN A 159 -11.91 -9.92 6.15
C GLN A 159 -11.83 -8.53 6.79
N PRO A 160 -12.95 -7.94 7.26
CA PRO A 160 -13.03 -6.61 7.86
C PRO A 160 -12.46 -6.55 9.30
N LEU A 161 -11.46 -7.37 9.60
CA LEU A 161 -10.85 -7.47 10.93
C LEU A 161 -9.72 -6.46 11.06
N LYS A 162 -9.63 -5.83 12.22
CA LYS A 162 -8.51 -4.94 12.57
C LYS A 162 -7.58 -5.64 13.54
N GLU A 163 -6.84 -6.61 13.01
CA GLU A 163 -5.90 -7.41 13.77
C GLU A 163 -4.59 -6.68 13.95
N ARG A 164 -4.02 -6.82 15.14
CA ARG A 164 -2.71 -6.27 15.45
C ARG A 164 -1.63 -7.26 15.01
N PHE A 165 -0.62 -6.76 14.32
CA PHE A 165 0.56 -7.53 13.97
C PHE A 165 1.81 -6.67 14.07
N LYS A 166 2.98 -7.30 13.95
CA LYS A 166 4.26 -6.63 14.13
C LYS A 166 4.98 -6.42 12.81
N ILE A 167 5.73 -5.33 12.80
CA ILE A 167 6.79 -5.07 11.84
C ILE A 167 8.12 -5.05 12.59
N TYR A 168 9.14 -5.59 11.95
CA TYR A 168 10.46 -5.78 12.51
C TYR A 168 11.48 -5.06 11.65
N PHE A 169 12.41 -4.37 12.30
CA PHE A 169 13.64 -3.93 11.68
C PHE A 169 14.73 -4.92 12.05
N VAL A 170 15.25 -5.63 11.06
CA VAL A 170 16.18 -6.74 11.27
C VAL A 170 17.51 -6.46 10.60
N ASP A 171 18.60 -6.79 11.28
CA ASP A 171 19.89 -6.90 10.63
C ASP A 171 20.05 -8.32 10.08
N ILE A 172 20.07 -8.47 8.76
CA ILE A 172 20.14 -9.78 8.11
C ILE A 172 21.54 -10.42 8.15
N VAL A 173 22.58 -9.62 8.42
CA VAL A 173 23.97 -10.10 8.54
C VAL A 173 24.23 -10.59 9.96
N GLU A 174 23.84 -9.81 10.96
CA GLU A 174 23.98 -10.14 12.38
C GLU A 174 22.85 -11.04 12.90
N LYS A 175 21.79 -11.24 12.12
CA LYS A 175 20.61 -12.07 12.44
C LYS A 175 19.95 -11.68 13.76
N LYS A 176 19.71 -10.38 13.93
CA LYS A 176 19.08 -9.83 15.14
C LYS A 176 17.96 -8.86 14.80
N ILE A 177 16.99 -8.79 15.70
CA ILE A 177 15.96 -7.75 15.70
C ILE A 177 16.57 -6.49 16.32
N LEU A 178 16.48 -5.37 15.59
CA LEU A 178 16.94 -4.06 16.05
C LEU A 178 15.82 -3.28 16.72
N ASP A 179 14.61 -3.34 16.15
CA ASP A 179 13.43 -2.65 16.64
C ASP A 179 12.16 -3.37 16.15
N GLU A 180 11.04 -3.17 16.85
CA GLU A 180 9.73 -3.67 16.47
C GLU A 180 8.64 -2.62 16.70
N LYS A 181 7.63 -2.58 15.83
CA LYS A 181 6.45 -1.71 15.99
C LYS A 181 5.17 -2.52 15.82
N GLU A 182 4.12 -2.10 16.52
CA GLU A 182 2.77 -2.64 16.32
C GLU A 182 2.07 -1.90 15.17
N ILE A 183 1.46 -2.66 14.26
CA ILE A 183 0.65 -2.17 13.14
C ILE A 183 -0.66 -2.95 13.05
N TYR A 184 -1.61 -2.46 12.26
CA TYR A 184 -2.96 -3.01 12.16
C TYR A 184 -3.33 -3.40 10.73
N SER A 185 -4.06 -4.50 10.59
CA SER A 185 -4.63 -4.91 9.30
C SER A 185 -5.71 -3.93 8.85
N ASN A 186 -6.01 -3.94 7.55
CA ASN A 186 -7.00 -3.05 6.93
C ASN A 186 -6.79 -1.58 7.27
N SER A 187 -5.52 -1.17 7.31
CA SER A 187 -5.11 0.18 7.65
C SER A 187 -3.88 0.59 6.84
N VAL A 188 -3.72 1.90 6.66
CA VAL A 188 -2.47 2.55 6.29
C VAL A 188 -1.73 2.89 7.57
N ASN A 189 -0.64 2.19 7.84
CA ASN A 189 0.12 2.33 9.08
C ASN A 189 1.31 3.25 8.87
N GLU A 190 1.48 4.27 9.70
CA GLU A 190 2.60 5.20 9.66
C GLU A 190 3.67 4.84 10.69
N ILE A 191 4.93 4.88 10.27
CA ILE A 191 6.08 4.58 11.13
C ILE A 191 7.19 5.61 10.87
N ASP A 192 7.61 6.31 11.92
CA ASP A 192 8.82 7.13 11.89
C ASP A 192 10.07 6.26 11.96
N ILE A 193 11.07 6.56 11.13
CA ILE A 193 12.30 5.78 11.02
C ILE A 193 13.48 6.56 11.57
N GLU A 194 14.13 5.97 12.57
CA GLU A 194 15.36 6.50 13.12
C GLU A 194 16.57 6.23 12.20
N ASN A 195 17.50 7.17 12.15
CA ASN A 195 18.67 7.10 11.25
C ASN A 195 19.53 5.85 11.45
N HIS A 196 19.58 5.30 12.68
CA HIS A 196 20.34 4.09 12.98
C HIS A 196 19.74 2.83 12.33
N LEU A 197 18.48 2.87 11.89
CA LEU A 197 17.79 1.78 11.17
C LEU A 197 18.00 1.85 9.64
N ILE A 198 18.67 2.88 9.14
CA ILE A 198 18.90 3.08 7.70
C ILE A 198 20.30 2.61 7.37
N ASP A 199 20.50 1.30 7.21
CA ASP A 199 21.78 0.69 6.82
C ASP A 199 21.57 -0.41 5.76
N LYS A 200 22.67 -0.85 5.11
CA LYS A 200 22.66 -1.86 4.04
C LYS A 200 22.28 -3.25 4.54
N SER A 201 22.62 -3.58 5.78
CA SER A 201 22.24 -4.85 6.41
C SER A 201 20.82 -4.84 6.98
N ILE A 202 20.17 -3.67 7.05
CA ILE A 202 18.90 -3.52 7.76
C ILE A 202 17.74 -3.61 6.78
N TYR A 203 16.78 -4.46 7.15
CA TYR A 203 15.57 -4.72 6.38
C TYR A 203 14.33 -4.54 7.26
N LEU A 204 13.28 -4.01 6.64
CA LEU A 204 11.93 -4.03 7.18
C LEU A 204 11.27 -5.36 6.82
N PHE A 205 10.72 -6.03 7.83
CA PHE A 205 10.09 -7.34 7.71
C PHE A 205 8.72 -7.36 8.39
N THR A 206 7.73 -7.97 7.74
CA THR A 206 6.42 -8.26 8.35
C THR A 206 6.16 -9.76 8.38
N LYS A 207 5.33 -10.20 9.31
CA LYS A 207 4.82 -11.57 9.39
C LYS A 207 3.31 -11.58 9.22
N ASN A 208 2.77 -12.70 8.73
CA ASN A 208 1.34 -13.00 8.52
C ASN A 208 0.66 -12.20 7.41
N TYR A 209 0.87 -10.89 7.34
CA TYR A 209 0.19 -10.02 6.38
C TYR A 209 1.13 -9.42 5.32
N LEU A 210 0.67 -9.48 4.08
CA LEU A 210 1.24 -8.71 2.98
C LEU A 210 0.84 -7.23 3.09
N GLY A 211 1.52 -6.38 2.35
CA GLY A 211 1.21 -4.96 2.28
C GLY A 211 2.08 -4.28 1.25
N VAL A 212 1.78 -3.00 1.01
CA VAL A 212 2.57 -2.15 0.12
C VAL A 212 3.29 -1.12 0.98
N PRO A 213 4.62 -1.22 1.12
CA PRO A 213 5.41 -0.23 1.83
C PRO A 213 5.76 0.96 0.93
N VAL A 214 5.47 2.17 1.41
CA VAL A 214 5.81 3.45 0.75
C VAL A 214 6.75 4.22 1.66
N PHE A 215 7.96 4.47 1.17
CA PHE A 215 9.06 5.10 1.91
C PHE A 215 9.14 6.57 1.55
N ILE A 216 9.20 7.44 2.55
CA ILE A 216 9.22 8.88 2.35
C ILE A 216 10.35 9.49 3.16
N SER A 217 11.16 10.28 2.48
CA SER A 217 12.21 11.10 3.09
C SER A 217 11.94 12.56 2.78
N SER A 218 12.14 13.43 3.76
CA SER A 218 12.04 14.88 3.56
C SER A 218 13.34 15.56 3.89
N LYS A 219 13.82 16.43 3.00
CA LYS A 219 15.00 17.26 3.23
C LYS A 219 14.75 18.67 2.75
N ASN A 220 14.87 19.67 3.63
CA ASN A 220 14.61 21.08 3.32
C ASN A 220 13.25 21.26 2.63
N ASN A 221 12.24 20.53 3.10
CA ASN A 221 10.89 20.46 2.53
C ASN A 221 10.78 19.84 1.12
N HIS A 222 11.85 19.29 0.55
CA HIS A 222 11.75 18.42 -0.62
C HIS A 222 11.34 17.03 -0.19
N LEU A 223 10.32 16.46 -0.82
CA LEU A 223 9.84 15.12 -0.55
C LEU A 223 10.40 14.14 -1.59
N SER A 224 10.95 13.03 -1.12
CA SER A 224 11.16 11.82 -1.93
C SER A 224 10.12 10.77 -1.56
N CYS A 225 9.69 9.99 -2.54
CA CYS A 225 8.71 8.91 -2.36
C CYS A 225 9.19 7.68 -3.12
N GLU A 226 9.70 6.71 -2.38
CA GLU A 226 10.23 5.46 -2.91
C GLU A 226 9.32 4.29 -2.54
N HIS A 227 9.44 3.19 -3.28
CA HIS A 227 8.74 1.95 -2.98
C HIS A 227 9.65 0.76 -3.28
N THR A 228 9.29 -0.40 -2.76
CA THR A 228 9.97 -1.64 -3.13
C THR A 228 9.24 -2.37 -4.22
N HIS A 229 9.99 -2.75 -5.25
CA HIS A 229 9.65 -3.97 -5.96
C HIS A 229 9.97 -5.17 -5.06
N PRO A 230 9.18 -6.25 -5.14
CA PRO A 230 9.51 -7.50 -4.49
C PRO A 230 10.97 -7.90 -4.80
N PRO A 231 11.75 -8.37 -3.81
CA PRO A 231 13.17 -8.65 -4.00
C PRO A 231 13.52 -9.56 -5.18
N HIS A 232 12.60 -10.41 -5.64
CA HIS A 232 12.79 -11.29 -6.78
C HIS A 232 12.88 -10.53 -8.12
N GLU A 233 12.33 -9.33 -8.23
CA GLU A 233 12.45 -8.49 -9.45
C GLU A 233 13.89 -8.01 -9.68
N TYR A 234 14.71 -7.95 -8.63
CA TYR A 234 16.13 -7.58 -8.74
C TYR A 234 17.06 -8.78 -9.07
N ILE A 235 16.51 -10.00 -9.14
CA ILE A 235 17.30 -11.21 -9.38
C ILE A 235 17.00 -11.76 -10.78
N ILE A 236 17.98 -11.63 -11.68
CA ILE A 236 17.93 -12.11 -13.06
C ILE A 236 18.37 -13.59 -13.13
N SER A 237 17.79 -14.46 -12.31
CA SER A 237 18.05 -15.90 -12.33
C SER A 237 16.74 -16.70 -12.30
N SER A 238 16.78 -17.95 -12.79
CA SER A 238 15.64 -18.88 -12.72
C SER A 238 15.20 -19.14 -11.28
N ASP A 239 16.15 -19.09 -10.36
CA ASP A 239 15.96 -19.52 -8.97
C ASP A 239 15.57 -18.36 -8.04
N ARG A 240 15.30 -17.17 -8.60
CA ARG A 240 14.97 -15.95 -7.85
C ARG A 240 13.93 -16.15 -6.75
N PHE A 241 12.86 -16.88 -7.03
CA PHE A 241 11.80 -17.14 -6.06
C PHE A 241 12.30 -18.02 -4.92
N LEU A 242 13.09 -19.05 -5.23
CA LEU A 242 13.69 -19.93 -4.23
C LEU A 242 14.67 -19.17 -3.33
N THR A 243 15.51 -18.31 -3.91
CA THR A 243 16.47 -17.49 -3.16
C THR A 243 15.77 -16.55 -2.18
N ILE A 244 14.70 -15.87 -2.63
CA ILE A 244 13.94 -14.96 -1.77
C ILE A 244 13.16 -15.73 -0.69
N SER A 245 12.59 -16.89 -1.02
CA SER A 245 11.94 -17.75 -0.01
C SER A 245 12.92 -18.17 1.08
N LYS A 246 14.12 -18.64 0.71
CA LYS A 246 15.17 -19.00 1.66
C LYS A 246 15.60 -17.83 2.55
N LEU A 247 15.75 -16.63 1.97
CA LEU A 247 16.09 -15.44 2.75
C LEU A 247 14.97 -15.09 3.75
N LYS A 248 13.71 -15.16 3.32
CA LYS A 248 12.56 -14.93 4.21
C LYS A 248 12.43 -15.99 5.29
N GLU A 249 12.73 -17.25 4.98
CA GLU A 249 12.78 -18.35 5.96
C GLU A 249 13.86 -18.08 7.02
N GLN A 250 15.07 -17.72 6.61
CA GLN A 250 16.16 -17.34 7.52
C GLN A 250 15.78 -16.18 8.44
N VAL A 251 15.14 -15.13 7.89
CA VAL A 251 14.65 -14.01 8.70
C VAL A 251 13.57 -14.46 9.67
N ASN A 252 12.64 -15.29 9.21
CA ASN A 252 11.55 -15.79 10.04
C ASN A 252 12.05 -16.69 11.19
N GLU A 253 13.17 -17.41 11.02
CA GLU A 253 13.76 -18.26 12.08
C GLU A 253 14.18 -17.46 13.31
N PHE A 254 14.81 -16.29 13.14
CA PHE A 254 15.28 -15.49 14.28
C PHE A 254 14.29 -14.40 14.72
N VAL A 255 13.20 -14.22 13.99
CA VAL A 255 12.05 -13.38 14.39
C VAL A 255 10.99 -14.19 15.18
N SER A 256 11.02 -15.53 15.10
CA SER A 256 10.05 -16.41 15.74
C SER A 256 10.33 -16.69 17.21
#